data_AF-A0A6M3LZJ1-F1
#
_entry.id   AF-A0A6M3LZJ1-F1
#
_cell.length_a   1.000
_cell.length_b   1.000
_cell.length_c   1.000
_cell.angle_alpha   90.00
_cell.angle_beta   90.00
_cell.angle_gamma   90.00
#
_symmetry.space_group_name_H-M   'P 1'
#
loop_
_entity.id
_entity.type
_entity.pdbx_description
1 polymer ?
#
loop_
_entity_poly.entity_id
_entity_poly.type
_entity_poly.pdbx_seq_one_letter_code
_entity_poly.pdbx_strand_id
1 'polypeptide(L)'
;MIYIISSILLITALYFSYMNMRVNHFRKTCKPGDPVKFWINQTAYRGEIQERHGDDLKIVSFLTGNEVHDRKVNDITMPLI
;
A
#
# COMPACT_ATOMS: atom_id res chain seq x y z
N MET A 1 27.85 -23.34 3.44
CA MET A 1 26.44 -23.40 2.97
C MET A 1 25.42 -22.99 4.04
N ILE A 2 25.53 -23.43 5.29
CA ILE A 2 24.58 -23.09 6.38
C ILE A 2 24.44 -21.58 6.63
N TYR A 3 25.54 -20.82 6.57
CA TYR A 3 25.51 -19.36 6.74
C TYR A 3 24.69 -18.62 5.68
N ILE A 4 24.69 -19.10 4.43
CA ILE A 4 23.95 -18.44 3.33
C ILE A 4 22.44 -18.61 3.53
N ILE A 5 21.99 -19.79 3.95
CA ILE A 5 20.59 -20.08 4.22
C ILE A 5 20.08 -19.25 5.42
N SER A 6 20.89 -19.15 6.47
CA SER A 6 20.57 -18.32 7.64
C SER A 6 20.45 -16.83 7.29
N SER A 7 21.36 -16.31 6.45
CA SER A 7 21.30 -14.92 5.98
C SER A 7 20.07 -14.64 5.11
N ILE A 8 19.67 -15.56 4.23
CA ILE A 8 18.46 -15.42 3.41
C ILE A 8 17.19 -15.41 4.28
N LEU A 9 17.13 -16.28 5.30
CA LEU A 9 16.03 -16.32 6.26
C LEU A 9 15.92 -15.00 7.06
N LEU A 10 17.06 -14.45 7.49
CA LEU A 10 17.09 -13.17 8.19
C LEU A 10 16.61 -12.02 7.29
N ILE A 11 17.08 -11.97 6.05
CA ILE A 11 16.70 -10.92 5.08
C ILE A 11 15.21 -10.98 4.77
N THR A 12 14.67 -12.18 4.56
CA THR A 12 13.23 -12.37 4.30
C THR A 12 12.37 -12.02 5.51
N ALA A 13 12.80 -12.34 6.73
CA ALA A 13 12.12 -11.93 7.95
C ALA A 13 12.12 -10.41 8.16
N LEU A 14 13.26 -9.76 7.95
CA LEU A 14 13.38 -8.29 8.01
C LEU A 14 12.51 -7.61 6.96
N TYR A 15 12.48 -8.14 5.74
CA TYR A 15 11.60 -7.65 4.68
C TYR A 15 10.13 -7.76 5.05
N PHE A 16 9.70 -8.90 5.59
CA PHE A 16 8.31 -9.08 6.04
C PHE A 16 7.95 -8.12 7.17
N SER A 17 8.86 -7.93 8.13
CA SER A 17 8.68 -6.98 9.24
C SER A 17 8.56 -5.53 8.74
N TYR A 18 9.40 -5.14 7.76
CA TYR A 18 9.35 -3.84 7.10
C TYR A 18 8.02 -3.60 6.37
N MET A 19 7.54 -4.58 5.61
CA MET A 19 6.26 -4.47 4.90
C MET A 19 5.10 -4.31 5.88
N ASN A 20 5.08 -5.08 6.98
CA ASN A 20 4.08 -4.91 8.03
C ASN A 20 4.14 -3.54 8.70
N MET A 21 5.34 -3.03 8.99
CA MET A 21 5.51 -1.71 9.58
C MET A 21 4.99 -0.60 8.64
N ARG A 22 5.31 -0.68 7.35
CA ARG A 22 4.83 0.26 6.33
C ARG A 22 3.30 0.25 6.25
N VAL A 23 2.69 -0.94 6.25
CA VAL A 23 1.23 -1.10 6.20
C VAL A 23 0.58 -0.53 7.46
N ASN A 24 1.12 -0.82 8.64
CA ASN A 24 0.62 -0.28 9.91
C ASN A 24 0.78 1.24 10.00
N HIS A 25 1.87 1.78 9.47
CA HIS A 25 2.07 3.23 9.39
C HIS A 25 1.01 3.85 8.47
N PHE A 26 0.83 3.31 7.26
CA PHE A 26 -0.20 3.74 6.33
C PHE A 26 -1.59 3.70 6.97
N ARG A 27 -1.93 2.61 7.69
CA ARG A 27 -3.18 2.48 8.45
C ARG A 27 -3.37 3.58 9.50
N LYS A 28 -2.31 4.16 10.04
CA LYS A 28 -2.42 5.23 11.06
C LYS A 28 -2.48 6.61 10.44
N THR A 29 -1.82 6.82 9.30
CA THR A 29 -1.67 8.15 8.71
C THR A 29 -2.66 8.45 7.60
N CYS A 30 -3.24 7.45 6.94
CA CYS A 30 -4.15 7.70 5.82
C CYS A 30 -5.51 8.23 6.30
N LYS A 31 -5.96 9.32 5.68
CA LYS A 31 -7.25 9.96 5.92
C LYS A 31 -8.05 10.07 4.62
N PRO A 32 -9.38 10.11 4.69
CA PRO A 32 -10.20 10.55 3.57
C PRO A 32 -9.72 11.90 3.03
N GLY A 33 -9.59 12.02 1.71
CA GLY A 33 -9.03 13.16 0.99
C GLY A 33 -7.53 13.09 0.72
N ASP A 34 -6.79 12.14 1.30
CA ASP A 34 -5.36 12.02 1.04
C ASP A 34 -5.09 11.53 -0.39
N PRO A 35 -4.19 12.18 -1.15
CA PRO A 35 -3.80 11.73 -2.47
C PRO A 35 -2.95 10.46 -2.39
N VAL A 36 -3.30 9.47 -3.20
CA VAL A 36 -2.64 8.16 -3.24
C VAL A 36 -2.30 7.75 -4.68
N LYS A 37 -1.24 6.95 -4.81
CA LYS A 37 -0.88 6.28 -6.06
C LYS A 37 -1.15 4.78 -5.91
N PHE A 38 -1.85 4.18 -6.87
CA PHE A 38 -2.17 2.76 -6.87
C PHE A 38 -1.97 2.16 -8.26
N TRP A 39 -1.88 0.83 -8.37
CA TRP A 39 -1.52 0.14 -9.61
C TRP A 39 -2.62 -0.80 -10.12
N ILE A 40 -3.21 -0.56 -11.29
CA ILE A 40 -4.14 -1.51 -11.93
C ILE A 40 -3.43 -2.12 -13.13
N ASN A 41 -3.35 -3.45 -13.23
CA ASN A 41 -2.74 -4.16 -14.36
C ASN A 41 -1.38 -3.56 -14.77
N GLN A 42 -0.48 -3.36 -13.79
CA GLN A 42 0.86 -2.75 -13.96
C GLN A 42 0.87 -1.29 -14.44
N THR A 43 -0.29 -0.67 -14.58
CA THR A 43 -0.43 0.76 -14.89
C THR A 43 -0.64 1.53 -13.59
N ALA A 44 0.13 2.60 -13.39
CA ALA A 44 0.02 3.44 -12.20
C ALA A 44 -1.07 4.50 -12.39
N TYR A 45 -1.96 4.60 -11.41
CA TYR A 45 -3.03 5.59 -11.32
C TYR A 45 -2.83 6.47 -10.09
N ARG A 46 -3.44 7.65 -10.13
CA ARG A 46 -3.52 8.57 -8.99
C ARG A 46 -4.98 8.75 -8.62
N GLY A 47 -5.23 8.88 -7.32
CA GLY A 47 -6.56 9.12 -6.80
C GLY A 47 -6.53 9.70 -5.40
N GLU A 48 -7.69 9.81 -4.79
CA GLU A 48 -7.86 10.18 -3.38
C GLU A 48 -8.56 9.07 -2.62
N ILE A 49 -8.24 8.94 -1.33
CA ILE A 49 -8.98 8.04 -0.44
C ILE A 49 -10.35 8.68 -0.17
N GLN A 50 -11.42 7.98 -0.47
CA GLN A 50 -12.78 8.45 -0.19
C GLN A 50 -13.26 7.97 1.17
N GLU A 51 -13.10 6.67 1.42
CA GLU A 51 -13.55 6.02 2.66
C GLU A 51 -12.60 4.88 3.03
N ARG A 52 -12.60 4.52 4.32
CA ARG A 52 -11.81 3.43 4.86
C ARG A 52 -12.68 2.52 5.71
N HIS A 53 -12.69 1.23 5.36
CA HIS A 53 -13.31 0.17 6.14
C HIS A 53 -12.24 -0.83 6.58
N GLY A 54 -11.61 -0.56 7.72
CA GLY A 54 -10.54 -1.42 8.26
C GLY A 54 -9.29 -1.45 7.38
N ASP A 55 -9.12 -2.55 6.65
CA ASP A 55 -8.01 -2.81 5.71
C ASP A 55 -8.37 -2.53 4.25
N ASP A 56 -9.65 -2.33 3.97
CA ASP A 56 -10.16 -1.99 2.65
C ASP A 56 -10.26 -0.47 2.52
N LEU A 57 -9.78 0.02 1.37
CA LEU A 57 -9.78 1.42 1.01
C LEU A 57 -10.63 1.62 -0.23
N LYS A 58 -11.55 2.57 -0.13
CA LYS A 58 -12.31 3.09 -1.26
C LYS A 58 -11.54 4.28 -1.82
N ILE A 59 -11.12 4.19 -3.08
CA ILE A 59 -10.28 5.21 -3.73
C ILE A 59 -11.00 5.72 -4.98
N VAL A 60 -10.99 7.03 -5.21
CA VAL A 60 -11.49 7.62 -6.47
C VAL A 60 -10.31 8.00 -7.35
N SER A 61 -10.32 7.54 -8.60
CA SER A 61 -9.28 7.86 -9.58
C SER A 61 -9.46 9.29 -10.12
N PHE A 62 -8.39 10.09 -10.12
CA PHE A 62 -8.39 11.43 -10.72
C PHE A 62 -8.47 11.41 -12.25
N LEU A 63 -8.01 10.32 -12.90
CA LEU A 63 -7.95 10.22 -14.36
C LEU A 63 -9.29 9.86 -14.98
N THR A 64 -10.10 9.08 -14.27
CA THR A 64 -11.34 8.50 -14.81
C THR A 64 -12.59 8.97 -14.07
N GLY A 65 -12.46 9.62 -12.90
CA GLY A 65 -13.59 9.96 -12.04
C GLY A 65 -14.34 8.75 -11.47
N ASN A 66 -13.90 7.53 -11.80
CA ASN A 66 -14.52 6.28 -11.37
C ASN A 66 -14.01 5.90 -9.98
N GLU A 67 -14.95 5.50 -9.11
CA GLU A 67 -14.64 4.87 -7.83
C GLU A 67 -14.02 3.49 -8.08
N VAL A 68 -12.84 3.26 -7.52
CA VAL A 68 -12.19 1.95 -7.47
C VAL A 68 -12.36 1.42 -6.04
N HIS A 69 -13.26 0.46 -5.89
CA HIS A 69 -13.53 -0.22 -4.61
C HIS A 69 -12.51 -1.34 -4.36
N ASP A 70 -12.37 -1.74 -3.09
CA ASP A 70 -11.66 -2.94 -2.62
C ASP A 70 -10.16 -3.01 -2.95
N ARG A 71 -9.42 -1.95 -2.62
CA ARG A 71 -7.95 -1.97 -2.74
C ARG A 71 -7.30 -2.24 -1.39
N LYS A 72 -6.50 -3.31 -1.32
CA LYS A 72 -5.66 -3.60 -0.16
C LYS A 72 -4.60 -2.52 0.00
N VAL A 73 -4.33 -2.13 1.24
CA VAL A 73 -3.25 -1.19 1.62
C VAL A 73 -1.91 -1.53 0.96
N ASN A 74 -1.63 -2.81 0.75
CA ASN A 74 -0.37 -3.30 0.14
C ASN A 74 -0.16 -2.83 -1.31
N ASP A 75 -1.24 -2.55 -2.04
CA ASP A 75 -1.19 -2.15 -3.46
C ASP A 75 -1.11 -0.62 -3.64
N ILE A 76 -1.07 0.12 -2.52
CA ILE A 76 -1.14 1.57 -2.50
C ILE A 76 0.19 2.14 -2.01
N THR A 77 0.66 3.17 -2.70
CA THR A 77 1.86 3.92 -2.35
C THR A 77 1.46 5.39 -2.18
N MET A 78 1.65 5.94 -0.98
CA MET A 78 1.54 7.39 -0.81
C MET A 78 2.76 8.04 -1.46
N PRO A 79 2.61 9.17 -2.17
CA PRO A 79 3.76 10.02 -2.43
C PRO A 79 4.34 10.44 -1.07
N LEU A 80 5.65 10.25 -0.88
CA LEU A 80 6.36 10.90 0.23
C LEU A 80 6.24 12.41 -0.01
N ILE A 81 5.54 13.09 0.89
CA ILE A 81 5.57 14.55 1.01
C ILE A 81 6.84 14.92 1.78
#